data_AF-A0A1X0NL36-F1
#
_entry.id   AF-A0A1X0NL36-F1
#
_cell.length_a   1.000
_cell.length_b   1.000
_cell.length_c   1.000
_cell.angle_alpha   90.00
_cell.angle_beta   90.00
_cell.angle_gamma   90.00
#
_symmetry.space_group_name_H-M   'P 1'
#
loop_
_entity.id
_entity.type
_entity.pdbx_description
1 polymer ?
#
loop_
_entity_poly.entity_id
_entity_poly.type
_entity_poly.pdbx_seq_one_letter_code
_entity_poly.pdbx_strand_id
1 'polypeptide(L)'
;MTMMSIQLRRVVYLLVLLQCFVCVSYAEGKEGVDSREPKRSEEERLEERLTRVVDRVYVTFVRGSGCLSLWKEVVGEFNNSVGGLPAIAGKSSEPVKTLAGIESLGGETVEKTTSEIKGGISALEDIVDAVEKTITLGKETRWVAINCLSSRGEWDGEKVQFASNIDYFAGLLGKGIEETVERMRLVRNCSKIQEEMSYLAGNLTAHEATSNFVLRGSDKALEAAKVAMETAITNLKKVKDLGGDHEGKYKDIKLQIEDVIKKGDAKVTELKSILKKLPFAKQQQKPTQGIGERLDKAWGGEARQKADEMVPKVNKMVEEELAKREEAKRLEKEEQERKARETQEQIEREQAQRAAEAEEQRKREEQAQKDAEVREQENNEQARRAREAREQKENEQAQKVRGAQDKLVEEGRAKEKAREMAEMTKKKDGSLSPALVHNPLLLMLLLCVLGCILVC
;
A
#
# COMPACT_ATOMS: atom_id res chain seq x y z
N MET A 1 -18.63 -73.03 14.92
CA MET A 1 -18.72 -72.18 13.70
C MET A 1 -19.87 -71.15 13.72
N THR A 2 -20.55 -70.95 14.86
CA THR A 2 -21.73 -70.06 14.96
C THR A 2 -21.43 -68.70 15.62
N MET A 3 -20.23 -68.49 16.19
CA MET A 3 -19.88 -67.22 16.86
C MET A 3 -19.43 -66.09 15.91
N MET A 4 -18.95 -66.40 14.68
CA MET A 4 -18.62 -65.36 13.70
C MET A 4 -19.86 -64.65 13.12
N SER A 5 -21.01 -65.32 13.11
CA SER A 5 -22.30 -64.75 12.67
C SER A 5 -22.77 -63.61 13.59
N ILE A 6 -22.49 -63.69 14.89
CA ILE A 6 -22.96 -62.72 15.89
C ILE A 6 -22.16 -61.41 15.80
N GLN A 7 -20.87 -61.47 15.48
CA GLN A 7 -20.03 -60.29 15.31
C GLN A 7 -20.41 -59.48 14.06
N LEU A 8 -20.70 -60.16 12.94
CA LEU A 8 -21.16 -59.50 11.71
C LEU A 8 -22.51 -58.79 11.90
N ARG A 9 -23.45 -59.39 12.64
CA ARG A 9 -24.75 -58.75 12.94
C ARG A 9 -24.59 -57.46 13.75
N ARG A 10 -23.68 -57.41 14.74
CA ARG A 10 -23.44 -56.21 15.56
C ARG A 10 -22.89 -55.02 14.75
N VAL A 11 -22.00 -55.28 13.79
CA VAL A 11 -21.44 -54.22 12.93
C VAL A 11 -22.52 -53.65 12.00
N VAL A 12 -23.39 -54.50 11.46
CA VAL A 12 -24.51 -54.05 10.61
C VAL A 12 -25.49 -53.16 11.39
N TYR A 13 -25.84 -53.51 12.64
CA TYR A 13 -26.68 -52.65 13.46
C TYR A 13 -26.03 -51.29 13.76
N LEU A 14 -24.72 -51.25 14.00
CA LEU A 14 -23.97 -50.00 14.21
C LEU A 14 -23.97 -49.12 12.95
N LEU A 15 -23.77 -49.70 11.77
CA LEU A 15 -23.80 -48.96 10.50
C LEU A 15 -25.19 -48.42 10.18
N VAL A 16 -26.25 -49.20 10.44
CA VAL A 16 -27.64 -48.74 10.26
C VAL A 16 -27.98 -47.63 11.25
N LEU A 17 -27.54 -47.73 12.52
CA LEU A 17 -27.68 -46.65 13.49
C LEU A 17 -26.93 -45.40 13.06
N LEU A 18 -25.68 -45.52 12.58
CA LEU A 18 -24.90 -44.38 12.11
C LEU A 18 -25.57 -43.71 10.90
N GLN A 19 -26.10 -44.51 9.97
CA GLN A 19 -26.83 -44.01 8.81
C GLN A 19 -28.17 -43.37 9.20
N CYS A 20 -28.88 -43.91 10.19
CA CYS A 20 -30.04 -43.26 10.79
C CYS A 20 -29.67 -41.92 11.46
N PHE A 21 -28.56 -41.85 12.19
CA PHE A 21 -28.08 -40.60 12.80
C PHE A 21 -27.74 -39.54 11.73
N VAL A 22 -27.08 -39.94 10.64
CA VAL A 22 -26.81 -39.05 9.49
C VAL A 22 -28.12 -38.60 8.83
N CYS A 23 -29.09 -39.50 8.63
CA CYS A 23 -30.38 -39.14 8.05
C CYS A 23 -31.22 -38.23 8.96
N VAL A 24 -31.22 -38.43 10.28
CA VAL A 24 -31.94 -37.58 11.24
C VAL A 24 -31.31 -36.19 11.33
N SER A 25 -29.98 -36.10 11.38
CA SER A 25 -29.29 -34.80 11.34
C SER A 25 -29.45 -34.07 9.99
N TYR A 26 -29.71 -34.79 8.89
CA TYR A 26 -30.07 -34.18 7.61
C TYR A 26 -31.56 -33.78 7.53
N ALA A 27 -32.43 -34.44 8.30
CA ALA A 27 -33.88 -34.17 8.35
C ALA A 27 -34.22 -32.96 9.25
N GLU A 28 -33.53 -32.78 10.38
CA GLU A 28 -33.65 -31.57 11.23
C GLU A 28 -33.18 -30.30 10.50
N GLY A 29 -32.43 -30.41 9.40
CA GLY A 29 -32.06 -29.29 8.55
C GLY A 29 -33.14 -28.84 7.55
N LYS A 30 -34.30 -29.53 7.48
CA LYS A 30 -35.34 -29.29 6.45
C LYS A 30 -36.76 -29.13 6.96
N GLU A 31 -37.02 -29.28 8.26
CA GLU A 31 -38.32 -28.87 8.79
C GLU A 31 -38.39 -27.34 8.80
N GLY A 32 -39.30 -26.82 7.99
CA GLY A 32 -39.64 -25.41 7.90
C GLY A 32 -40.19 -24.89 9.22
N VAL A 33 -39.29 -24.65 10.16
CA VAL A 33 -39.47 -23.55 11.10
C VAL A 33 -39.59 -22.33 10.21
N ASP A 34 -40.80 -21.80 10.13
CA ASP A 34 -41.12 -20.49 9.58
C ASP A 34 -40.54 -19.42 10.51
N SER A 35 -39.26 -19.58 10.88
CA SER A 35 -38.40 -18.51 11.32
C SER A 35 -38.22 -17.65 10.08
N ARG A 36 -39.19 -16.74 9.90
CA ARG A 36 -38.91 -15.42 9.36
C ARG A 36 -37.86 -14.77 10.26
N GLU A 37 -36.65 -15.31 10.27
CA GLU A 37 -35.49 -14.47 10.47
C GLU A 37 -35.65 -13.38 9.41
N PRO A 38 -35.75 -12.11 9.82
CA PRO A 38 -35.77 -11.02 8.86
C PRO A 38 -34.59 -11.27 7.93
N LYS A 39 -34.87 -11.37 6.62
CA LYS A 39 -33.83 -11.57 5.61
C LYS A 39 -32.87 -10.40 5.77
N ARG A 40 -31.80 -10.61 6.56
CA ARG A 40 -30.70 -9.67 6.66
C ARG A 40 -30.30 -9.34 5.24
N SER A 41 -30.18 -8.05 4.95
CA SER A 41 -29.80 -7.62 3.62
C SER A 41 -28.47 -8.29 3.26
N GLU A 42 -28.22 -8.51 1.96
CA GLU A 42 -26.92 -9.04 1.53
C GLU A 42 -25.76 -8.15 2.03
N GLU A 43 -26.04 -6.85 2.20
CA GLU A 43 -25.11 -5.88 2.77
C GLU A 43 -24.75 -6.19 4.23
N GLU A 44 -25.74 -6.45 5.09
CA GLU A 44 -25.50 -6.81 6.50
C GLU A 44 -24.69 -8.09 6.62
N ARG A 45 -24.96 -9.08 5.76
CA ARG A 45 -24.19 -10.34 5.72
C ARG A 45 -22.75 -10.10 5.28
N LEU A 46 -22.53 -9.19 4.35
CA LEU A 46 -21.21 -8.83 3.85
C LEU A 46 -20.39 -8.08 4.90
N GLU A 47 -21.00 -7.12 5.59
CA GLU A 47 -20.40 -6.42 6.72
C GLU A 47 -20.03 -7.36 7.87
N GLU A 48 -20.94 -8.26 8.24
CA GLU A 48 -20.70 -9.26 9.27
C GLU A 48 -19.54 -10.18 8.87
N ARG A 49 -19.49 -10.61 7.60
CA ARG A 49 -18.38 -11.40 7.08
C ARG A 49 -17.06 -10.64 7.13
N LEU A 50 -17.04 -9.38 6.70
CA LEU A 50 -15.83 -8.56 6.70
C LEU A 50 -15.34 -8.31 8.14
N THR A 51 -16.25 -8.00 9.07
CA THR A 51 -15.95 -7.82 10.49
C THR A 51 -15.31 -9.08 11.08
N ARG A 52 -15.89 -10.26 10.83
CA ARG A 52 -15.30 -11.55 11.28
C ARG A 52 -13.91 -11.79 10.71
N VAL A 53 -13.68 -11.41 9.45
CA VAL A 53 -12.34 -11.55 8.83
C VAL A 53 -11.36 -10.57 9.48
N VAL A 54 -11.76 -9.32 9.71
CA VAL A 54 -10.95 -8.32 10.43
C VAL A 54 -10.56 -8.84 11.81
N ASP A 55 -11.51 -9.34 12.60
CA ASP A 55 -11.23 -9.87 13.94
C ASP A 55 -10.22 -11.03 13.90
N ARG A 56 -10.38 -11.96 12.96
CA ARG A 56 -9.43 -13.07 12.79
C ARG A 56 -8.04 -12.57 12.40
N VAL A 57 -7.97 -11.68 11.43
CA VAL A 57 -6.71 -11.09 10.96
C VAL A 57 -6.04 -10.32 12.09
N TYR A 58 -6.82 -9.66 12.91
CA TYR A 58 -6.34 -8.89 14.04
C TYR A 58 -5.73 -9.76 15.12
N VAL A 59 -6.44 -10.81 15.56
CA VAL A 59 -5.91 -11.83 16.50
C VAL A 59 -4.60 -12.42 15.97
N THR A 60 -4.56 -12.64 14.67
CA THR A 60 -3.42 -13.22 13.96
C THR A 60 -2.22 -12.28 13.94
N PHE A 61 -2.42 -11.01 13.58
CA PHE A 61 -1.41 -9.95 13.64
C PHE A 61 -0.84 -9.81 15.06
N VAL A 62 -1.74 -9.78 16.04
CA VAL A 62 -1.44 -9.63 17.45
C VAL A 62 -0.56 -10.77 17.97
N ARG A 63 -0.93 -12.03 17.70
CA ARG A 63 -0.12 -13.21 18.01
C ARG A 63 1.27 -13.09 17.38
N GLY A 64 1.32 -12.60 16.15
CA GLY A 64 2.54 -12.43 15.43
C GLY A 64 3.51 -11.40 15.98
N SER A 65 2.99 -10.24 16.32
CA SER A 65 3.74 -9.17 16.96
C SER A 65 4.29 -9.62 18.32
N GLY A 66 3.47 -10.33 19.10
CA GLY A 66 3.89 -10.97 20.35
C GLY A 66 5.02 -11.97 20.13
N CYS A 67 4.86 -12.88 19.15
CA CYS A 67 5.87 -13.89 18.81
C CYS A 67 7.20 -13.25 18.39
N LEU A 68 7.16 -12.25 17.51
CA LEU A 68 8.37 -11.52 17.09
C LEU A 68 9.07 -10.83 18.27
N SER A 69 8.30 -10.27 19.21
CA SER A 69 8.86 -9.60 20.39
C SER A 69 9.60 -10.59 21.28
N LEU A 70 8.98 -11.74 21.60
CA LEU A 70 9.62 -12.81 22.34
C LEU A 70 10.83 -13.38 21.59
N TRP A 71 10.75 -13.54 20.27
CA TRP A 71 11.86 -14.05 19.48
C TRP A 71 13.08 -13.12 19.58
N LYS A 72 12.88 -11.80 19.49
CA LYS A 72 13.94 -10.81 19.68
C LYS A 72 14.58 -10.90 21.07
N GLU A 73 13.77 -11.06 22.11
CA GLU A 73 14.24 -11.20 23.49
C GLU A 73 15.13 -12.44 23.64
N VAL A 74 14.66 -13.60 23.19
CA VAL A 74 15.37 -14.88 23.31
C VAL A 74 16.66 -14.89 22.47
N VAL A 75 16.62 -14.31 21.26
CA VAL A 75 17.85 -14.12 20.44
C VAL A 75 18.83 -13.20 21.14
N GLY A 76 18.36 -12.14 21.80
CA GLY A 76 19.18 -11.25 22.61
C GLY A 76 19.85 -11.97 23.79
N GLU A 77 19.08 -12.74 24.56
CA GLU A 77 19.58 -13.58 25.66
C GLU A 77 20.63 -14.57 25.16
N PHE A 78 20.35 -15.27 24.05
CA PHE A 78 21.28 -16.20 23.44
C PHE A 78 22.58 -15.51 22.99
N ASN A 79 22.48 -14.38 22.28
CA ASN A 79 23.64 -13.63 21.81
C ASN A 79 24.52 -13.13 22.98
N ASN A 80 23.90 -12.67 24.07
CA ASN A 80 24.61 -12.26 25.29
C ASN A 80 25.33 -13.46 25.94
N SER A 81 24.68 -14.62 26.00
CA SER A 81 25.28 -15.86 26.52
C SER A 81 26.48 -16.30 25.68
N VAL A 82 26.34 -16.30 24.35
CA VAL A 82 27.43 -16.61 23.40
C VAL A 82 28.59 -15.63 23.54
N GLY A 83 28.30 -14.33 23.66
CA GLY A 83 29.32 -13.29 23.84
C GLY A 83 30.12 -13.42 25.14
N GLY A 84 29.52 -14.00 26.19
CA GLY A 84 30.18 -14.26 27.47
C GLY A 84 31.11 -15.48 27.49
N LEU A 85 30.89 -16.47 26.61
CA LEU A 85 31.65 -17.73 26.61
C LEU A 85 33.16 -17.56 26.47
N PRO A 86 33.70 -16.74 25.54
CA PRO A 86 35.15 -16.55 25.42
C PRO A 86 35.79 -15.96 26.68
N ALA A 87 35.09 -15.07 27.39
CA ALA A 87 35.62 -14.49 28.62
C ALA A 87 35.66 -15.51 29.75
N ILE A 88 34.65 -16.38 29.87
CA ILE A 88 34.61 -17.47 30.87
C ILE A 88 35.71 -18.49 30.56
N ALA A 89 35.83 -18.92 29.30
CA ALA A 89 36.91 -19.79 28.86
C ALA A 89 38.30 -19.14 29.11
N GLY A 90 38.46 -17.85 28.85
CA GLY A 90 39.69 -17.12 29.13
C GLY A 90 40.05 -17.09 30.62
N LYS A 91 39.09 -16.77 31.49
CA LYS A 91 39.27 -16.77 32.96
C LYS A 91 39.62 -18.16 33.51
N SER A 92 39.04 -19.21 32.93
CA SER A 92 39.35 -20.60 33.31
C SER A 92 40.76 -21.06 32.91
N SER A 93 41.42 -20.36 31.98
CA SER A 93 42.70 -20.82 31.44
C SER A 93 43.83 -20.83 32.48
N GLU A 94 43.82 -19.90 33.43
CA GLU A 94 44.88 -19.81 34.44
C GLU A 94 44.80 -20.91 35.51
N PRO A 95 43.65 -21.16 36.17
CA PRO A 95 43.49 -22.31 37.06
C PRO A 95 43.73 -23.65 36.35
N VAL A 96 43.40 -23.76 35.06
CA VAL A 96 43.64 -24.99 34.29
C VAL A 96 45.13 -25.19 33.96
N LYS A 97 45.91 -24.11 33.77
CA LYS A 97 47.37 -24.20 33.60
C LYS A 97 48.07 -24.58 34.89
N THR A 98 47.64 -24.07 36.05
CA THR A 98 48.24 -24.45 37.33
C THR A 98 48.06 -25.94 37.59
N LEU A 99 46.92 -26.53 37.23
CA LEU A 99 46.72 -27.99 37.29
C LEU A 99 47.75 -28.78 36.48
N ALA A 100 48.20 -28.25 35.33
CA ALA A 100 49.18 -28.93 34.48
C ALA A 100 50.58 -28.99 35.10
N GLY A 101 50.90 -28.08 36.03
CA GLY A 101 52.18 -28.04 36.74
C GLY A 101 52.25 -28.94 37.97
N ILE A 102 51.15 -29.58 38.36
CA ILE A 102 51.13 -30.51 39.51
C ILE A 102 51.75 -31.84 39.06
N GLU A 103 53.01 -32.07 39.43
CA GLU A 103 53.75 -33.31 39.12
C GLU A 103 53.66 -34.36 40.23
N SER A 104 53.42 -33.95 41.48
CA SER A 104 53.25 -34.85 42.62
C SER A 104 52.38 -34.22 43.71
N LEU A 105 51.66 -35.06 44.48
CA LEU A 105 50.83 -34.63 45.61
C LEU A 105 51.60 -34.63 46.96
N GLY A 106 52.92 -34.85 46.91
CA GLY A 106 53.78 -35.11 48.08
C GLY A 106 54.77 -33.99 48.46
N GLY A 107 54.69 -32.82 47.83
CA GLY A 107 55.57 -31.66 48.07
C GLY A 107 54.90 -30.49 48.80
N GLU A 108 55.49 -29.29 48.67
CA GLU A 108 55.05 -27.99 49.20
C GLU A 108 53.55 -27.89 49.56
N THR A 109 53.25 -27.54 50.83
CA THR A 109 51.94 -27.53 51.52
C THR A 109 50.75 -28.10 50.74
N VAL A 110 50.28 -29.30 51.14
CA VAL A 110 49.02 -29.96 50.72
C VAL A 110 47.85 -28.99 50.51
N GLU A 111 47.77 -27.94 51.33
CA GLU A 111 46.76 -26.88 51.23
C GLU A 111 46.83 -26.10 49.91
N LYS A 112 48.03 -25.75 49.43
CA LYS A 112 48.25 -25.05 48.15
C LYS A 112 47.78 -25.90 46.97
N THR A 113 48.23 -27.15 46.88
CA THR A 113 47.78 -28.08 45.84
C THR A 113 46.28 -28.30 45.89
N THR A 114 45.69 -28.44 47.08
CA THR A 114 44.25 -28.55 47.26
C THR A 114 43.51 -27.31 46.76
N SER A 115 44.02 -26.11 47.05
CA SER A 115 43.46 -24.85 46.59
C SER A 115 43.51 -24.72 45.06
N GLU A 116 44.63 -25.09 44.43
CA GLU A 116 44.79 -25.09 42.98
C GLU A 116 43.82 -26.08 42.31
N ILE A 117 43.64 -27.28 42.88
CA ILE A 117 42.66 -28.26 42.40
C ILE A 117 41.24 -27.71 42.47
N LYS A 118 40.86 -27.11 43.60
CA LYS A 118 39.54 -26.48 43.76
C LYS A 118 39.32 -25.34 42.77
N GLY A 119 40.34 -24.52 42.52
CA GLY A 119 40.30 -23.47 41.50
C GLY A 119 40.06 -24.04 40.10
N GLY A 120 40.72 -25.13 39.74
CA GLY A 120 40.52 -25.82 38.46
C GLY A 120 39.13 -26.46 38.33
N ILE A 121 38.60 -27.05 39.41
CA ILE A 121 37.24 -27.59 39.46
C ILE A 121 36.20 -26.48 39.24
N SER A 122 36.28 -25.40 40.03
CA SER A 122 35.36 -24.26 39.92
C SER A 122 35.40 -23.64 38.51
N ALA A 123 36.59 -23.53 37.92
CA ALA A 123 36.75 -23.04 36.57
C ALA A 123 36.07 -23.94 35.52
N LEU A 124 36.11 -25.26 35.68
CA LEU A 124 35.42 -26.19 34.79
C LEU A 124 33.89 -26.14 34.98
N GLU A 125 33.41 -26.05 36.22
CA GLU A 125 31.99 -25.87 36.53
C GLU A 125 31.42 -24.60 35.89
N ASP A 126 32.14 -23.47 36.00
CA ASP A 126 31.73 -22.20 35.36
C ASP A 126 31.59 -22.32 33.84
N ILE A 127 32.51 -23.04 33.16
CA ILE A 127 32.40 -23.26 31.71
C ILE A 127 31.20 -24.16 31.40
N VAL A 128 31.01 -25.24 32.17
CA VAL A 128 29.91 -26.19 31.98
C VAL A 128 28.56 -25.49 32.10
N ASP A 129 28.36 -24.67 33.14
CA ASP A 129 27.13 -23.94 33.37
C ASP A 129 26.86 -22.91 32.26
N ALA A 130 27.89 -22.19 31.83
CA ALA A 130 27.79 -21.22 30.73
C ALA A 130 27.45 -21.89 29.40
N VAL A 131 28.05 -23.05 29.11
CA VAL A 131 27.77 -23.85 27.93
C VAL A 131 26.34 -24.40 27.98
N GLU A 132 25.91 -24.95 29.11
CA GLU A 132 24.56 -25.47 29.30
C GLU A 132 23.50 -24.40 29.11
N LYS A 133 23.69 -23.22 29.71
CA LYS A 133 22.82 -22.06 29.50
C LYS A 133 22.76 -21.65 28.02
N THR A 134 23.91 -21.56 27.36
CA THR A 134 23.98 -21.17 25.94
C THR A 134 23.28 -22.19 25.03
N ILE A 135 23.50 -23.49 25.27
CA ILE A 135 22.83 -24.57 24.53
C ILE A 135 21.31 -24.48 24.71
N THR A 136 20.85 -24.24 25.95
CA THR A 136 19.43 -24.16 26.29
C THR A 136 18.77 -22.99 25.57
N LEU A 137 19.38 -21.79 25.66
CA LEU A 137 18.92 -20.60 24.94
C LEU A 137 18.94 -20.79 23.41
N GLY A 138 19.92 -21.52 22.88
CA GLY A 138 19.97 -21.86 21.45
C GLY A 138 18.82 -22.79 21.02
N LYS A 139 18.44 -23.76 21.87
CA LYS A 139 17.26 -24.63 21.65
C LYS A 139 15.97 -23.82 21.71
N GLU A 140 15.84 -22.94 22.72
CA GLU A 140 14.68 -22.05 22.88
C GLU A 140 14.54 -21.09 21.69
N THR A 141 15.64 -20.46 21.25
CA THR A 141 15.67 -19.59 20.06
C THR A 141 15.11 -20.29 18.83
N ARG A 142 15.57 -21.53 18.57
CA ARG A 142 15.08 -22.33 17.43
C ARG A 142 13.61 -22.70 17.57
N TRP A 143 13.19 -23.05 18.78
CA TRP A 143 11.80 -23.43 19.04
C TRP A 143 10.85 -22.23 18.83
N VAL A 144 11.19 -21.05 19.35
CA VAL A 144 10.42 -19.82 19.14
C VAL A 144 10.39 -19.46 17.65
N ALA A 145 11.53 -19.52 16.97
CA ALA A 145 11.61 -19.30 15.52
C ALA A 145 10.64 -20.18 14.74
N ILE A 146 10.62 -21.49 15.01
CA ILE A 146 9.72 -22.44 14.35
C ILE A 146 8.27 -22.06 14.57
N ASN A 147 7.87 -21.76 15.82
CA ASN A 147 6.48 -21.40 16.12
C ASN A 147 6.07 -20.07 15.47
N CYS A 148 6.94 -19.05 15.50
CA CYS A 148 6.66 -17.77 14.84
C CYS A 148 6.54 -17.91 13.32
N LEU A 149 7.39 -18.74 12.71
CA LEU A 149 7.35 -18.99 11.26
C LEU A 149 6.18 -19.89 10.85
N SER A 150 5.77 -20.84 11.71
CA SER A 150 4.53 -21.59 11.52
C SER A 150 3.32 -20.67 11.52
N SER A 151 3.26 -19.72 12.45
CA SER A 151 2.23 -18.69 12.44
C SER A 151 2.30 -17.87 11.15
N ARG A 152 3.47 -17.44 10.67
CA ARG A 152 3.62 -16.73 9.38
C ARG A 152 2.96 -17.51 8.22
N GLY A 153 3.15 -18.83 8.16
CA GLY A 153 2.55 -19.66 7.11
C GLY A 153 1.01 -19.66 7.14
N GLU A 154 0.40 -19.70 8.32
CA GLU A 154 -1.05 -19.52 8.48
C GLU A 154 -1.49 -18.13 8.00
N TRP A 155 -0.67 -17.11 8.26
CA TRP A 155 -0.99 -15.73 7.91
C TRP A 155 -0.90 -15.45 6.43
N ASP A 156 0.07 -16.04 5.73
CA ASP A 156 0.19 -15.85 4.28
C ASP A 156 -1.09 -16.35 3.58
N GLY A 157 -1.69 -17.44 4.08
CA GLY A 157 -2.99 -17.93 3.63
C GLY A 157 -4.14 -16.96 3.94
N GLU A 158 -4.25 -16.51 5.19
CA GLU A 158 -5.29 -15.56 5.61
C GLU A 158 -5.14 -14.19 4.91
N LYS A 159 -3.93 -13.72 4.65
CA LYS A 159 -3.63 -12.45 3.98
C LYS A 159 -4.18 -12.42 2.56
N VAL A 160 -4.04 -13.51 1.81
CA VAL A 160 -4.57 -13.62 0.45
C VAL A 160 -6.11 -13.59 0.47
N GLN A 161 -6.72 -14.34 1.38
CA GLN A 161 -8.17 -14.33 1.55
C GLN A 161 -8.68 -12.96 2.00
N PHE A 162 -7.95 -12.30 2.90
CA PHE A 162 -8.29 -10.98 3.40
C PHE A 162 -8.24 -9.94 2.30
N ALA A 163 -7.15 -9.88 1.54
CA ALA A 163 -7.01 -8.99 0.38
C ALA A 163 -8.17 -9.16 -0.61
N SER A 164 -8.49 -10.41 -0.95
CA SER A 164 -9.62 -10.71 -1.85
C SER A 164 -10.97 -10.25 -1.29
N ASN A 165 -11.21 -10.38 0.02
CA ASN A 165 -12.44 -9.90 0.65
C ASN A 165 -12.50 -8.36 0.68
N ILE A 166 -11.37 -7.68 0.90
CA ILE A 166 -11.28 -6.22 0.87
C ILE A 166 -11.58 -5.71 -0.54
N ASP A 167 -10.93 -6.28 -1.55
CA ASP A 167 -11.10 -5.86 -2.95
C ASP A 167 -12.54 -6.08 -3.41
N TYR A 168 -13.14 -7.23 -3.04
CA TYR A 168 -14.53 -7.52 -3.34
C TYR A 168 -15.48 -6.52 -2.66
N PHE A 169 -15.29 -6.25 -1.37
CA PHE A 169 -16.12 -5.29 -0.63
C PHE A 169 -15.97 -3.87 -1.19
N ALA A 170 -14.73 -3.43 -1.43
CA ALA A 170 -14.43 -2.12 -2.01
C ALA A 170 -15.03 -1.95 -3.40
N GLY A 171 -15.06 -3.01 -4.21
CA GLY A 171 -15.67 -2.99 -5.54
C GLY A 171 -17.20 -2.88 -5.54
N LEU A 172 -17.87 -3.28 -4.45
CA LEU A 172 -19.32 -3.18 -4.29
C LEU A 172 -19.78 -1.80 -3.79
N LEU A 173 -18.92 -1.09 -3.06
CA LEU A 173 -19.19 0.27 -2.59
C LEU A 173 -19.45 1.21 -3.78
N GLY A 174 -20.61 1.88 -3.75
CA GLY A 174 -21.06 2.81 -4.79
C GLY A 174 -21.65 2.14 -6.05
N LYS A 175 -21.53 0.82 -6.22
CA LYS A 175 -22.12 0.07 -7.36
C LYS A 175 -23.33 -0.77 -7.00
N GLY A 176 -23.39 -1.28 -5.77
CA GLY A 176 -24.50 -2.11 -5.30
C GLY A 176 -24.76 -2.01 -3.79
N ILE A 177 -23.89 -1.33 -3.05
CA ILE A 177 -24.00 -1.09 -1.62
C ILE A 177 -23.83 0.40 -1.37
N GLU A 178 -24.74 0.98 -0.56
CA GLU A 178 -24.65 2.39 -0.17
C GLU A 178 -23.34 2.65 0.58
N GLU A 179 -22.61 3.70 0.17
CA GLU A 179 -21.40 4.13 0.84
C GLU A 179 -21.73 4.82 2.16
N THR A 180 -21.68 4.07 3.26
CA THR A 180 -21.77 4.65 4.60
C THR A 180 -20.38 4.94 5.17
N VAL A 181 -20.32 5.87 6.13
CA VAL A 181 -19.07 6.24 6.81
C VAL A 181 -18.43 5.03 7.50
N GLU A 182 -19.26 4.16 8.08
CA GLU A 182 -18.87 2.94 8.77
C GLU A 182 -18.26 1.91 7.82
N ARG A 183 -18.85 1.71 6.63
CA ARG A 183 -18.34 0.79 5.60
C ARG A 183 -17.00 1.27 5.05
N MET A 184 -16.88 2.57 4.80
CA MET A 184 -15.62 3.19 4.36
C MET A 184 -14.53 3.08 5.43
N ARG A 185 -14.89 3.27 6.70
CA ARG A 185 -14.00 3.02 7.85
C ARG A 185 -13.53 1.58 7.90
N LEU A 186 -14.44 0.63 7.71
CA LEU A 186 -14.11 -0.80 7.72
C LEU A 186 -13.10 -1.15 6.63
N VAL A 187 -13.33 -0.76 5.37
CA VAL A 187 -12.38 -1.02 4.25
C VAL A 187 -11.00 -0.44 4.54
N ARG A 188 -10.93 0.80 5.02
CA ARG A 188 -9.64 1.45 5.36
C ARG A 188 -8.91 0.74 6.49
N ASN A 189 -9.63 0.35 7.54
CA ASN A 189 -9.06 -0.42 8.65
C ASN A 189 -8.48 -1.73 8.13
N CYS A 190 -9.18 -2.39 7.21
CA CYS A 190 -8.68 -3.62 6.60
C CYS A 190 -7.40 -3.38 5.80
N SER A 191 -7.37 -2.37 4.92
CA SER A 191 -6.18 -2.04 4.13
C SER A 191 -4.97 -1.74 5.02
N LYS A 192 -5.16 -0.96 6.09
CA LYS A 192 -4.08 -0.65 7.02
C LYS A 192 -3.57 -1.88 7.77
N ILE A 193 -4.48 -2.74 8.24
CA ILE A 193 -4.09 -3.99 8.90
C ILE A 193 -3.30 -4.88 7.92
N GLN A 194 -3.68 -4.92 6.64
CA GLN A 194 -2.95 -5.67 5.61
C GLN A 194 -1.52 -5.14 5.39
N GLU A 195 -1.32 -3.83 5.43
CA GLU A 195 0.01 -3.21 5.38
C GLU A 195 0.86 -3.60 6.60
N GLU A 196 0.29 -3.48 7.80
CA GLU A 196 0.96 -3.84 9.06
C GLU A 196 1.33 -5.33 9.11
N MET A 197 0.44 -6.21 8.63
CA MET A 197 0.76 -7.63 8.48
C MET A 197 1.91 -7.88 7.51
N SER A 198 1.95 -7.15 6.38
CA SER A 198 3.02 -7.26 5.40
C SER A 198 4.36 -6.83 6.01
N TYR A 199 4.35 -5.74 6.77
CA TYR A 199 5.51 -5.27 7.52
C TYR A 199 5.97 -6.30 8.56
N LEU A 200 5.04 -6.88 9.33
CA LEU A 200 5.33 -7.92 10.31
C LEU A 200 5.92 -9.19 9.67
N ALA A 201 5.39 -9.64 8.54
CA ALA A 201 5.93 -10.77 7.78
C ALA A 201 7.37 -10.49 7.29
N GLY A 202 7.63 -9.26 6.83
CA GLY A 202 8.99 -8.81 6.49
C GLY A 202 9.93 -8.85 7.69
N ASN A 203 9.49 -8.36 8.86
CA ASN A 203 10.27 -8.37 10.09
C ASN A 203 10.58 -9.78 10.58
N LEU A 204 9.63 -10.71 10.52
CA LEU A 204 9.88 -12.11 10.88
C LEU A 204 10.91 -12.76 9.96
N THR A 205 10.86 -12.46 8.67
CA THR A 205 11.81 -12.97 7.68
C THR A 205 13.22 -12.40 7.91
N ALA A 206 13.31 -11.09 8.17
CA ALA A 206 14.58 -10.45 8.52
C ALA A 206 15.15 -11.05 9.83
N HIS A 207 14.28 -11.25 10.83
CA HIS A 207 14.71 -11.79 12.12
C HIS A 207 15.07 -13.28 12.05
N GLU A 208 14.44 -14.06 11.18
CA GLU A 208 14.86 -15.42 10.83
C GLU A 208 16.31 -15.43 10.35
N ALA A 209 16.66 -14.55 9.40
CA ALA A 209 18.02 -14.43 8.90
C ALA A 209 19.01 -14.01 10.02
N THR A 210 18.65 -13.03 10.85
CA THR A 210 19.47 -12.59 11.99
C THR A 210 19.68 -13.72 13.01
N SER A 211 18.61 -14.41 13.41
CA SER A 211 18.66 -15.53 14.34
C SER A 211 19.57 -16.65 13.79
N ASN A 212 19.45 -16.96 12.51
CA ASN A 212 20.30 -17.95 11.85
C ASN A 212 21.77 -17.54 11.83
N PHE A 213 22.05 -16.26 11.60
CA PHE A 213 23.40 -15.71 11.65
C PHE A 213 24.00 -15.83 13.05
N VAL A 214 23.27 -15.43 14.10
CA VAL A 214 23.72 -15.53 15.50
C VAL A 214 23.96 -16.99 15.90
N LEU A 215 23.04 -17.90 15.53
CA LEU A 215 23.19 -19.34 15.79
C LEU A 215 24.45 -19.92 15.14
N ARG A 216 24.74 -19.57 13.88
CA ARG A 216 25.97 -20.03 13.20
C ARG A 216 27.23 -19.37 13.76
N GLY A 217 27.14 -18.09 14.13
CA GLY A 217 28.25 -17.36 14.76
C GLY A 217 28.66 -17.96 16.10
N SER A 218 27.74 -18.64 16.80
CA SER A 218 28.00 -19.28 18.08
C SER A 218 28.98 -20.47 18.02
N ASP A 219 29.14 -21.09 16.85
CA ASP A 219 29.96 -22.29 16.68
C ASP A 219 31.41 -22.06 17.12
N LYS A 220 31.97 -20.89 16.80
CA LYS A 220 33.33 -20.53 17.19
C LYS A 220 33.49 -20.39 18.70
N ALA A 221 32.51 -19.79 19.37
CA ALA A 221 32.53 -19.61 20.82
C ALA A 221 32.35 -20.96 21.56
N LEU A 222 31.44 -21.80 21.06
CA LEU A 222 31.20 -23.14 21.60
C LEU A 222 32.41 -24.06 21.38
N GLU A 223 33.09 -23.98 20.24
CA GLU A 223 34.31 -24.74 19.99
C GLU A 223 35.46 -24.29 20.90
N ALA A 224 35.62 -22.97 21.14
CA ALA A 224 36.60 -22.48 22.10
C ALA A 224 36.31 -22.98 23.54
N ALA A 225 35.04 -22.94 23.96
CA ALA A 225 34.61 -23.48 25.26
C ALA A 225 34.86 -24.99 25.35
N LYS A 226 34.60 -25.74 24.27
CA LYS A 226 34.89 -27.18 24.18
C LYS A 226 36.37 -27.46 24.38
N VAL A 227 37.25 -26.75 23.68
CA VAL A 227 38.71 -26.93 23.81
C VAL A 227 39.18 -26.63 25.24
N ALA A 228 38.64 -25.57 25.85
CA ALA A 228 38.93 -25.23 27.25
C ALA A 228 38.49 -26.35 28.22
N MET A 229 37.28 -26.90 28.05
CA MET A 229 36.79 -28.03 28.84
C MET A 229 37.63 -29.30 28.63
N GLU A 230 37.94 -29.66 27.38
CA GLU A 230 38.77 -30.84 27.08
C GLU A 230 40.15 -30.73 27.75
N THR A 231 40.75 -29.54 27.70
CA THR A 231 42.04 -29.26 28.37
C THR A 231 41.92 -29.40 29.90
N ALA A 232 40.89 -28.81 30.50
CA ALA A 232 40.64 -28.88 31.94
C ALA A 232 40.42 -30.34 32.41
N ILE A 233 39.59 -31.09 31.68
CA ILE A 233 39.32 -32.51 31.95
C ILE A 233 40.60 -33.34 31.86
N THR A 234 41.42 -33.11 30.83
CA THR A 234 42.71 -33.82 30.68
C THR A 234 43.64 -33.56 31.86
N ASN A 235 43.74 -32.31 32.33
CA ASN A 235 44.60 -31.98 33.47
C ASN A 235 44.07 -32.55 34.78
N LEU A 236 42.75 -32.49 35.01
CA LEU A 236 42.12 -33.10 36.18
C LEU A 236 42.29 -34.64 36.21
N LYS A 237 42.22 -35.30 35.05
CA LYS A 237 42.52 -36.75 34.93
C LYS A 237 43.94 -37.07 35.37
N LYS A 238 44.94 -36.27 34.94
CA LYS A 238 46.33 -36.44 35.39
C LYS A 238 46.46 -36.29 36.90
N VAL A 239 45.87 -35.24 37.49
CA VAL A 239 45.93 -35.00 38.94
C VAL A 239 45.25 -36.12 39.73
N LYS A 240 44.14 -36.66 39.23
CA LYS A 240 43.46 -37.81 39.82
C LYS A 240 44.38 -39.04 39.89
N ASP A 241 45.15 -39.29 38.84
CA ASP A 241 46.03 -40.45 38.73
C ASP A 241 47.27 -40.33 39.63
N LEU A 242 47.66 -39.12 40.04
CA LEU A 242 48.73 -38.88 41.02
C LEU A 242 48.34 -39.29 42.46
N GLY A 243 47.06 -39.62 42.69
CA GLY A 243 46.47 -39.90 44.02
C GLY A 243 47.11 -41.02 44.84
N GLY A 244 47.79 -41.98 44.20
CA GLY A 244 48.62 -43.04 44.80
C GLY A 244 48.27 -43.51 46.23
N ASP A 245 49.31 -43.69 47.06
CA ASP A 245 49.23 -44.19 48.45
C ASP A 245 48.64 -43.18 49.46
N HIS A 246 48.27 -41.97 49.02
CA HIS A 246 47.72 -40.91 49.88
C HIS A 246 46.18 -40.89 49.94
N GLU A 247 45.57 -42.05 49.72
CA GLU A 247 44.14 -42.23 49.49
C GLU A 247 43.25 -41.68 50.63
N GLY A 248 43.76 -41.63 51.87
CA GLY A 248 43.02 -41.13 53.02
C GLY A 248 42.80 -39.61 53.05
N LYS A 249 43.78 -38.81 52.61
CA LYS A 249 43.71 -37.33 52.72
C LYS A 249 43.03 -36.65 51.53
N TYR A 250 43.04 -37.29 50.37
CA TYR A 250 42.53 -36.73 49.12
C TYR A 250 41.24 -37.36 48.63
N LYS A 251 40.61 -38.24 49.43
CA LYS A 251 39.41 -38.98 49.04
C LYS A 251 38.28 -38.07 48.55
N ASP A 252 37.98 -37.01 49.31
CA ASP A 252 36.88 -36.09 48.98
C ASP A 252 37.17 -35.29 47.71
N ILE A 253 38.41 -34.85 47.54
CA ILE A 253 38.86 -34.12 46.34
C ILE A 253 38.81 -35.05 45.13
N LYS A 254 39.23 -36.31 45.27
CA LYS A 254 39.17 -37.32 44.20
C LYS A 254 37.73 -37.56 43.74
N LEU A 255 36.77 -37.62 44.67
CA LEU A 255 35.34 -37.74 44.35
C LEU A 255 34.81 -36.49 43.63
N GLN A 256 35.20 -35.28 44.05
CA GLN A 256 34.84 -34.04 43.36
C GLN A 256 35.40 -33.99 41.94
N ILE A 257 36.68 -34.36 41.76
CA ILE A 257 37.31 -34.46 40.43
C ILE A 257 36.54 -35.44 39.54
N GLU A 258 36.16 -36.61 40.06
CA GLU A 258 35.40 -37.61 39.31
C GLU A 258 34.03 -37.11 38.84
N ASP A 259 33.26 -36.47 39.74
CA ASP A 259 31.94 -35.93 39.40
C ASP A 259 32.03 -34.85 38.31
N VAL A 260 33.00 -33.93 38.45
CA VAL A 260 33.18 -32.81 37.53
C VAL A 260 33.71 -33.29 36.17
N ILE A 261 34.65 -34.26 36.14
CA ILE A 261 35.09 -34.90 34.89
C ILE A 261 33.90 -35.56 34.18
N LYS A 262 33.05 -36.29 34.91
CA LYS A 262 31.90 -36.98 34.32
C LYS A 262 30.89 -35.99 33.73
N LYS A 263 30.59 -34.90 34.45
CA LYS A 263 29.75 -33.79 33.95
C LYS A 263 30.37 -33.14 32.72
N GLY A 264 31.66 -32.83 32.76
CA GLY A 264 32.41 -32.23 31.65
C GLY A 264 32.42 -33.10 30.40
N ASP A 265 32.76 -34.39 30.52
CA ASP A 265 32.79 -35.35 29.40
C ASP A 265 31.39 -35.50 28.75
N ALA A 266 30.33 -35.54 29.57
CA ALA A 266 28.96 -35.59 29.08
C ALA A 266 28.60 -34.33 28.27
N LYS A 267 28.98 -33.14 28.76
CA LYS A 267 28.71 -31.86 28.08
C LYS A 267 29.55 -31.65 26.82
N VAL A 268 30.82 -32.07 26.83
CA VAL A 268 31.65 -32.11 25.61
C VAL A 268 31.03 -33.02 24.55
N THR A 269 30.46 -34.16 24.95
CA THR A 269 29.76 -35.07 24.05
C THR A 269 28.47 -34.45 23.51
N GLU A 270 27.68 -33.78 24.36
CA GLU A 270 26.50 -33.02 23.93
C GLU A 270 26.88 -31.93 22.93
N LEU A 271 27.91 -31.14 23.21
CA LEU A 271 28.44 -30.12 22.30
C LEU A 271 28.87 -30.69 20.96
N LYS A 272 29.62 -31.79 20.94
CA LYS A 272 30.01 -32.49 19.70
C LYS A 272 28.77 -32.89 18.90
N SER A 273 27.70 -33.32 19.56
CA SER A 273 26.44 -33.66 18.89
C SER A 273 25.71 -32.43 18.33
N ILE A 274 25.72 -31.32 19.06
CA ILE A 274 25.09 -30.05 18.64
C ILE A 274 25.84 -29.46 17.44
N LEU A 275 27.16 -29.35 17.55
CA LEU A 275 28.07 -28.86 16.50
C LEU A 275 27.93 -29.67 15.20
N LYS A 276 27.67 -30.99 15.30
CA LYS A 276 27.42 -31.84 14.12
C LYS A 276 26.01 -31.68 13.53
N LYS A 277 25.00 -31.37 14.36
CA LYS A 277 23.57 -31.30 13.96
C LYS A 277 23.14 -29.88 13.54
N LEU A 278 24.08 -29.01 13.22
CA LEU A 278 23.79 -27.60 12.94
C LEU A 278 23.16 -27.22 11.58
N PRO A 279 22.90 -28.10 10.59
CA PRO A 279 21.84 -27.77 9.65
C PRO A 279 20.49 -27.81 10.40
N PHE A 280 19.59 -26.88 10.10
CA PHE A 280 18.20 -26.76 10.59
C PHE A 280 17.33 -27.99 10.23
N ALA A 281 17.78 -29.20 10.54
CA ALA A 281 16.93 -30.37 10.44
C ALA A 281 15.80 -30.20 11.44
N LYS A 282 14.56 -30.37 10.96
CA LYS A 282 13.26 -30.12 11.59
C LYS A 282 12.98 -30.98 12.84
N GLN A 283 13.96 -31.17 13.72
CA GLN A 283 13.78 -31.94 14.94
C GLN A 283 13.02 -31.06 15.93
N GLN A 284 11.70 -31.21 15.96
CA GLN A 284 10.84 -30.63 16.98
C GLN A 284 11.23 -31.22 18.33
N GLN A 285 12.09 -30.53 19.07
CA GLN A 285 12.28 -30.81 20.48
C GLN A 285 11.13 -30.17 21.25
N LYS A 286 10.62 -30.87 22.26
CA LYS A 286 9.65 -30.29 23.19
C LYS A 286 10.31 -29.07 23.86
N PRO A 287 9.58 -27.96 24.00
CA PRO A 287 10.11 -26.77 24.66
C PRO A 287 10.45 -27.08 26.12
N THR A 288 11.37 -26.29 26.68
CA THR A 288 11.44 -26.10 28.13
C THR A 288 10.08 -25.54 28.57
N GLN A 289 9.55 -25.99 29.71
CA GLN A 289 8.21 -25.58 30.15
C GLN A 289 8.05 -24.04 30.20
N GLY A 290 9.13 -23.33 30.56
CA GLY A 290 9.14 -21.87 30.64
C GLY A 290 9.00 -21.14 29.30
N ILE A 291 9.53 -21.66 28.18
CA ILE A 291 9.44 -20.94 26.89
C ILE A 291 8.03 -21.03 26.28
N GLY A 292 7.31 -22.14 26.55
CA GLY A 292 5.90 -22.28 26.18
C GLY A 292 5.02 -21.24 26.89
N GLU A 293 5.17 -21.10 28.20
CA GLU A 293 4.43 -20.12 29.00
C GLU A 293 4.76 -18.67 28.58
N ARG A 294 6.03 -18.37 28.27
CA ARG A 294 6.44 -17.07 27.69
C ARG A 294 5.76 -16.81 26.36
N LEU A 295 5.67 -17.81 25.48
CA LEU A 295 5.02 -17.69 24.18
C LEU A 295 3.51 -17.50 24.32
N ASP A 296 2.85 -18.27 25.19
CA ASP A 296 1.42 -18.12 25.45
C ASP A 296 1.09 -16.74 26.05
N LYS A 297 1.96 -16.23 26.95
CA LYS A 297 1.83 -14.87 27.48
C LYS A 297 2.04 -13.82 26.40
N ALA A 298 3.02 -14.02 25.52
CA ALA A 298 3.28 -13.13 24.39
C ALA A 298 2.11 -13.14 23.38
N TRP A 299 1.38 -14.25 23.25
CA TRP A 299 0.16 -14.36 22.45
C TRP A 299 -1.10 -13.82 23.13
N GLY A 300 -1.19 -13.90 24.46
CA GLY A 300 -2.42 -13.63 25.20
C GLY A 300 -2.51 -12.22 25.81
N GLY A 301 -1.43 -11.70 26.40
CA GLY A 301 -1.47 -10.50 27.24
C GLY A 301 -1.01 -9.23 26.55
N GLU A 302 0.29 -9.17 26.24
CA GLU A 302 0.90 -7.99 25.61
C GLU A 302 0.37 -7.76 24.20
N ALA A 303 0.12 -8.87 23.52
CA ALA A 303 -0.58 -8.93 22.25
C ALA A 303 -1.93 -8.19 22.29
N ARG A 304 -2.80 -8.53 23.24
CA ARG A 304 -4.12 -7.90 23.40
C ARG A 304 -4.01 -6.43 23.77
N GLN A 305 -3.07 -6.07 24.64
CA GLN A 305 -2.84 -4.66 24.99
C GLN A 305 -2.42 -3.81 23.78
N LYS A 306 -1.47 -4.29 22.97
CA LYS A 306 -1.08 -3.60 21.72
C LYS A 306 -2.24 -3.52 20.73
N ALA A 307 -3.12 -4.52 20.75
CA ALA A 307 -4.36 -4.48 20.02
C ALA A 307 -5.26 -3.33 20.53
N ASP A 308 -5.59 -3.33 21.80
CA ASP A 308 -6.42 -2.30 22.42
C ASP A 308 -5.85 -0.88 22.20
N GLU A 309 -4.53 -0.72 22.09
CA GLU A 309 -3.86 0.54 21.72
C GLU A 309 -3.94 0.90 20.22
N MET A 310 -3.99 -0.09 19.33
CA MET A 310 -4.08 0.15 17.89
C MET A 310 -5.49 0.53 17.44
N VAL A 311 -6.53 -0.03 18.06
CA VAL A 311 -7.93 0.34 17.75
C VAL A 311 -8.15 1.86 17.77
N PRO A 312 -7.80 2.62 18.83
CA PRO A 312 -7.98 4.07 18.84
C PRO A 312 -7.07 4.79 17.84
N LYS A 313 -5.84 4.32 17.60
CA LYS A 313 -4.95 4.91 16.57
C LYS A 313 -5.53 4.76 15.16
N VAL A 314 -6.09 3.59 14.87
CA VAL A 314 -6.76 3.29 13.59
C VAL A 314 -8.01 4.15 13.46
N ASN A 315 -8.85 4.22 14.50
CA ASN A 315 -10.04 5.08 14.51
C ASN A 315 -9.68 6.55 14.26
N LYS A 316 -8.66 7.08 14.96
CA LYS A 316 -8.18 8.46 14.78
C LYS A 316 -7.71 8.73 13.35
N MET A 317 -6.92 7.82 12.76
CA MET A 317 -6.47 7.98 11.37
C MET A 317 -7.63 7.96 10.37
N VAL A 318 -8.65 7.13 10.62
CA VAL A 318 -9.84 7.14 9.77
C VAL A 318 -10.62 8.44 9.91
N GLU A 319 -10.79 8.97 11.12
CA GLU A 319 -11.44 10.25 11.36
C GLU A 319 -10.71 11.41 10.66
N GLU A 320 -9.39 11.50 10.78
CA GLU A 320 -8.58 12.50 10.08
C GLU A 320 -8.73 12.41 8.55
N GLU A 321 -8.74 11.19 8.01
CA GLU A 321 -8.84 10.98 6.57
C GLU A 321 -10.29 11.15 6.04
N LEU A 322 -11.30 10.93 6.87
CA LEU A 322 -12.69 11.31 6.57
C LEU A 322 -12.83 12.83 6.54
N ALA A 323 -12.25 13.53 7.52
CA ALA A 323 -12.25 14.99 7.56
C ALA A 323 -11.60 15.59 6.29
N LYS A 324 -10.47 15.06 5.84
CA LYS A 324 -9.83 15.47 4.58
C LYS A 324 -10.70 15.26 3.35
N ARG A 325 -11.49 14.18 3.28
CA ARG A 325 -12.39 13.93 2.15
C ARG A 325 -13.59 14.84 2.15
N GLU A 326 -14.19 15.08 3.31
CA GLU A 326 -15.28 16.05 3.44
C GLU A 326 -14.79 17.46 3.10
N GLU A 327 -13.57 17.81 3.51
CA GLU A 327 -12.92 19.06 3.08
C GLU A 327 -12.67 19.09 1.57
N ALA A 328 -12.17 18.00 0.96
CA ALA A 328 -11.97 17.92 -0.48
C ALA A 328 -13.28 18.04 -1.26
N LYS A 329 -14.37 17.39 -0.82
CA LYS A 329 -15.70 17.53 -1.42
C LYS A 329 -16.23 18.96 -1.27
N ARG A 330 -15.99 19.60 -0.13
CA ARG A 330 -16.37 21.00 0.09
C ARG A 330 -15.63 21.92 -0.89
N LEU A 331 -14.31 21.73 -1.04
CA LEU A 331 -13.49 22.49 -1.98
C LEU A 331 -13.91 22.25 -3.44
N GLU A 332 -14.21 21.00 -3.81
CA GLU A 332 -14.70 20.67 -5.15
C GLU A 332 -16.06 21.35 -5.43
N LYS A 333 -16.97 21.34 -4.46
CA LYS A 333 -18.25 22.04 -4.57
C LYS A 333 -18.07 23.55 -4.68
N GLU A 334 -17.20 24.14 -3.86
CA GLU A 334 -16.85 25.57 -3.94
C GLU A 334 -16.23 25.92 -5.30
N GLU A 335 -15.37 25.07 -5.86
CA GLU A 335 -14.78 25.26 -7.18
C GLU A 335 -15.82 25.15 -8.31
N GLN A 336 -16.73 24.19 -8.22
CA GLN A 336 -17.85 24.04 -9.15
C GLN A 336 -18.78 25.27 -9.09
N GLU A 337 -19.11 25.75 -7.90
CA GLU A 337 -19.89 26.98 -7.72
C GLU A 337 -19.15 28.21 -8.26
N ARG A 338 -17.83 28.31 -8.07
CA ARG A 338 -17.02 29.40 -8.63
C ARG A 338 -17.03 29.37 -10.16
N LYS A 339 -16.81 28.21 -10.77
CA LYS A 339 -16.87 28.05 -12.24
C LYS A 339 -18.24 28.38 -12.79
N ALA A 340 -19.31 27.99 -12.08
CA ALA A 340 -20.68 28.33 -12.46
C ALA A 340 -20.93 29.85 -12.42
N ARG A 341 -20.43 30.54 -11.39
CA ARG A 341 -20.50 32.02 -11.31
C ARG A 341 -19.69 32.71 -12.40
N GLU A 342 -18.46 32.26 -12.65
CA GLU A 342 -17.62 32.80 -13.73
C GLU A 342 -18.28 32.62 -15.11
N THR A 343 -18.88 31.46 -15.36
CA THR A 343 -19.61 31.19 -16.60
C THR A 343 -20.84 32.09 -16.71
N GLN A 344 -21.59 32.26 -15.63
CA GLN A 344 -22.76 33.14 -15.59
C GLN A 344 -22.37 34.61 -15.83
N GLU A 345 -21.31 35.10 -15.18
CA GLU A 345 -20.78 36.45 -15.41
C GLU A 345 -20.30 36.64 -16.86
N GLN A 346 -19.69 35.62 -17.46
CA GLN A 346 -19.25 35.69 -18.86
C GLN A 346 -20.44 35.78 -19.81
N ILE A 347 -21.51 35.01 -19.57
CA ILE A 347 -22.76 35.09 -20.33
C ILE A 347 -23.38 36.49 -20.19
N GLU A 348 -23.43 37.05 -18.97
CA GLU A 348 -23.97 38.38 -18.73
C GLU A 348 -23.14 39.48 -19.40
N ARG A 349 -21.80 39.38 -19.37
CA ARG A 349 -20.91 40.32 -20.08
C ARG A 349 -21.10 40.23 -21.59
N GLU A 350 -21.22 39.04 -22.15
CA GLU A 350 -21.45 38.84 -23.57
C GLU A 350 -22.82 39.39 -24.00
N GLN A 351 -23.87 39.18 -23.20
CA GLN A 351 -25.19 39.77 -23.44
C GLN A 351 -25.15 41.30 -23.37
N ALA A 352 -24.45 41.88 -22.40
CA ALA A 352 -24.27 43.33 -22.27
C ALA A 352 -23.49 43.92 -23.46
N GLN A 353 -22.44 43.24 -23.92
CA GLN A 353 -21.69 43.65 -25.13
C GLN A 353 -22.57 43.60 -26.37
N ARG A 354 -23.31 42.51 -26.60
CA ARG A 354 -24.24 42.41 -27.74
C ARG A 354 -25.33 43.49 -27.69
N ALA A 355 -25.83 43.83 -26.50
CA ALA A 355 -26.81 44.90 -26.34
C ALA A 355 -26.21 46.29 -26.67
N ALA A 356 -24.99 46.56 -26.21
CA ALA A 356 -24.28 47.81 -26.50
C ALA A 356 -23.95 47.95 -27.99
N GLU A 357 -23.47 46.88 -28.64
CA GLU A 357 -23.22 46.84 -30.09
C GLU A 357 -24.51 47.07 -30.89
N ALA A 358 -25.63 46.44 -30.48
CA ALA A 358 -26.93 46.65 -31.10
C ALA A 358 -27.44 48.10 -30.94
N GLU A 359 -27.21 48.73 -29.79
CA GLU A 359 -27.55 50.13 -29.56
C GLU A 359 -26.67 51.08 -30.40
N GLU A 360 -25.36 50.81 -30.49
CA GLU A 360 -24.46 51.59 -31.34
C GLU A 360 -24.85 51.47 -32.81
N GLN A 361 -25.19 50.27 -33.26
CA GLN A 361 -25.66 50.05 -34.62
C GLN A 361 -26.96 50.80 -34.91
N ARG A 362 -27.91 50.81 -33.97
CA ARG A 362 -29.13 51.63 -34.07
C ARG A 362 -28.82 53.12 -34.19
N LYS A 363 -27.88 53.64 -33.39
CA LYS A 363 -27.45 55.05 -33.48
C LYS A 363 -26.79 55.37 -34.83
N ARG A 364 -25.95 54.46 -35.35
CA ARG A 364 -25.33 54.61 -36.67
C ARG A 364 -26.37 54.58 -37.80
N GLU A 365 -27.36 53.69 -37.70
CA GLU A 365 -28.47 53.61 -38.67
C GLU A 365 -29.35 54.87 -38.62
N GLU A 366 -29.69 55.37 -37.43
CA GLU A 366 -30.46 56.62 -37.27
C GLU A 366 -29.69 57.83 -37.79
N GLN A 367 -28.38 57.91 -37.52
CA GLN A 367 -27.53 58.99 -38.05
C GLN A 367 -27.43 58.91 -39.58
N ALA A 368 -27.26 57.70 -40.14
CA ALA A 368 -27.23 57.51 -41.58
C ALA A 368 -28.56 57.88 -42.25
N GLN A 369 -29.70 57.63 -41.58
CA GLN A 369 -31.02 58.07 -42.06
C GLN A 369 -31.14 59.60 -42.05
N LYS A 370 -30.70 60.27 -40.98
CA LYS A 370 -30.70 61.75 -40.92
C LYS A 370 -29.79 62.36 -41.98
N ASP A 371 -28.59 61.81 -42.17
CA ASP A 371 -27.65 62.29 -43.19
C ASP A 371 -28.19 62.05 -44.62
N ALA A 372 -28.90 60.94 -44.84
CA ALA A 372 -29.58 60.66 -46.11
C ALA A 372 -30.73 61.63 -46.37
N GLU A 373 -31.55 61.95 -45.35
CA GLU A 373 -32.64 62.92 -45.45
C GLU A 373 -32.11 64.33 -45.74
N VAL A 374 -31.03 64.75 -45.08
CA VAL A 374 -30.36 66.04 -45.37
C VAL A 374 -29.86 66.08 -46.81
N ARG A 375 -29.19 65.03 -47.30
CA ARG A 375 -28.75 64.95 -48.69
C ARG A 375 -29.92 64.97 -49.67
N GLU A 376 -31.05 64.34 -49.34
CA GLU A 376 -32.25 64.38 -50.16
C GLU A 376 -32.86 65.79 -50.21
N GLN A 377 -32.89 66.51 -49.07
CA GLN A 377 -33.31 67.90 -49.02
C GLN A 377 -32.38 68.82 -49.82
N GLU A 378 -31.06 68.66 -49.70
CA GLU A 378 -30.07 69.40 -50.48
C GLU A 378 -30.21 69.13 -51.98
N ASN A 379 -30.42 67.87 -52.38
CA ASN A 379 -30.66 67.50 -53.77
C ASN A 379 -31.97 68.07 -54.30
N ASN A 380 -33.03 68.05 -53.50
CA ASN A 380 -34.31 68.66 -53.86
C ASN A 380 -34.21 70.17 -53.98
N GLU A 381 -33.44 70.83 -53.11
CA GLU A 381 -33.20 72.27 -53.20
C GLU A 381 -32.31 72.63 -54.40
N GLN A 382 -31.26 71.86 -54.68
CA GLN A 382 -30.46 72.02 -55.89
C GLN A 382 -31.29 71.78 -57.16
N ALA A 383 -32.17 70.78 -57.16
CA ALA A 383 -33.10 70.53 -58.25
C ALA A 383 -34.10 71.68 -58.42
N ARG A 384 -34.57 72.29 -57.32
CA ARG A 384 -35.43 73.48 -57.36
C ARG A 384 -34.68 74.68 -57.94
N ARG A 385 -33.46 74.96 -57.46
CA ARG A 385 -32.60 76.03 -58.00
C ARG A 385 -32.26 75.79 -59.48
N ALA A 386 -32.06 74.54 -59.90
CA ALA A 386 -31.83 74.20 -61.30
C ALA A 386 -33.09 74.41 -62.17
N ARG A 387 -34.30 74.16 -61.64
CA ARG A 387 -35.57 74.48 -62.31
C ARG A 387 -35.79 75.98 -62.40
N GLU A 388 -35.58 76.72 -61.32
CA GLU A 388 -35.67 78.19 -61.29
C GLU A 388 -34.66 78.82 -62.28
N ALA A 389 -33.43 78.29 -62.36
CA ALA A 389 -32.43 78.75 -63.34
C ALA A 389 -32.80 78.38 -64.79
N ARG A 390 -33.49 77.26 -65.02
CA ARG A 390 -34.05 76.91 -66.34
C ARG A 390 -35.21 77.82 -66.71
N GLU A 391 -36.13 78.12 -65.79
CA GLU A 391 -37.21 79.08 -66.00
C GLU A 391 -36.69 80.49 -66.25
N GLN A 392 -35.62 80.93 -65.56
CA GLN A 392 -34.99 82.21 -65.86
C GLN A 392 -34.36 82.23 -67.26
N LYS A 393 -33.68 81.14 -67.67
CA LYS A 393 -33.14 81.01 -69.02
C LYS A 393 -34.23 80.91 -70.09
N GLU A 394 -35.34 80.25 -69.81
CA GLU A 394 -36.50 80.16 -70.70
C GLU A 394 -37.25 81.49 -70.78
N ASN A 395 -37.33 82.26 -69.70
CA ASN A 395 -37.87 83.63 -69.72
C ASN A 395 -36.94 84.62 -70.44
N GLU A 396 -35.61 84.49 -70.28
CA GLU A 396 -34.63 85.24 -71.08
C GLU A 396 -34.69 84.84 -72.56
N GLN A 397 -34.86 83.56 -72.86
CA GLN A 397 -35.06 83.09 -74.23
C GLN A 397 -36.42 83.53 -74.77
N ALA A 398 -37.49 83.58 -73.98
CA ALA A 398 -38.79 84.10 -74.39
C ALA A 398 -38.76 85.62 -74.62
N GLN A 399 -37.95 86.37 -73.86
CA GLN A 399 -37.68 87.79 -74.15
C GLN A 399 -36.84 87.98 -75.42
N LYS A 400 -35.83 87.11 -75.66
CA LYS A 400 -35.04 87.13 -76.91
C LYS A 400 -35.86 86.66 -78.12
N VAL A 401 -36.82 85.75 -77.95
CA VAL A 401 -37.76 85.31 -78.98
C VAL A 401 -38.80 86.41 -79.27
N ARG A 402 -39.32 87.12 -78.26
CA ARG A 402 -40.15 88.32 -78.50
C ARG A 402 -39.38 89.46 -79.20
N GLY A 403 -38.07 89.60 -78.96
CA GLY A 403 -37.21 90.55 -79.68
C GLY A 403 -36.77 90.09 -81.08
N ALA A 404 -36.81 88.80 -81.38
CA ALA A 404 -36.46 88.22 -82.68
C ALA A 404 -37.68 87.96 -83.58
N GLN A 405 -38.88 87.83 -83.02
CA GLN A 405 -40.14 87.60 -83.74
C GLN A 405 -40.66 88.87 -84.43
N ASP A 406 -40.23 90.06 -84.00
CA ASP A 406 -40.43 91.33 -84.71
C ASP A 406 -39.39 91.61 -85.81
N LYS A 407 -38.35 90.75 -85.97
CA LYS A 407 -37.33 90.85 -87.04
C LYS A 407 -37.35 89.70 -88.05
N LEU A 408 -38.15 88.65 -87.82
CA LEU A 408 -38.21 87.44 -88.68
C LEU A 408 -39.50 87.32 -89.51
N VAL A 409 -40.25 88.42 -89.66
CA VAL A 409 -41.34 88.54 -90.65
C VAL A 409 -40.86 89.21 -91.96
N GLU A 410 -39.64 89.78 -91.98
CA GLU A 410 -39.02 90.42 -93.16
C GLU A 410 -38.02 89.53 -93.93
N GLU A 411 -37.63 88.36 -93.41
CA GLU A 411 -36.80 87.39 -94.15
C GLU A 411 -37.50 86.03 -94.23
N GLY A 412 -38.60 86.02 -94.98
CA GLY A 412 -39.18 84.77 -95.45
C GLY A 412 -38.25 84.01 -96.40
N ARG A 413 -38.55 82.73 -96.57
CA ARG A 413 -38.22 81.96 -97.78
C ARG A 413 -36.74 81.78 -98.09
N ALA A 414 -36.06 80.95 -97.30
CA ALA A 414 -34.99 80.10 -97.83
C ALA A 414 -34.79 78.84 -96.97
N LYS A 415 -34.98 77.66 -97.56
CA LYS A 415 -34.53 76.33 -97.09
C LYS A 415 -35.51 75.49 -96.28
N GLU A 416 -36.69 75.36 -96.85
CA GLU A 416 -37.26 74.05 -97.19
C GLU A 416 -36.26 73.25 -98.07
N LYS A 417 -35.30 72.54 -97.46
CA LYS A 417 -34.46 71.46 -98.05
C LYS A 417 -33.38 70.99 -97.05
N ALA A 418 -33.74 70.06 -96.16
CA ALA A 418 -32.86 69.03 -95.54
C ALA A 418 -33.59 68.35 -94.38
N ARG A 419 -34.77 67.77 -94.64
CA ARG A 419 -35.32 66.68 -93.84
C ARG A 419 -34.94 65.39 -94.55
N GLU A 420 -33.86 64.75 -94.12
CA GLU A 420 -33.60 63.33 -94.37
C GLU A 420 -32.41 62.84 -93.54
N MET A 421 -32.57 61.67 -92.92
CA MET A 421 -31.56 60.83 -92.21
C MET A 421 -31.22 61.23 -90.75
N ALA A 422 -31.25 60.36 -89.75
CA ALA A 422 -31.69 58.98 -89.64
C ALA A 422 -31.84 58.61 -88.15
N GLU A 423 -32.65 57.58 -87.93
CA GLU A 423 -33.10 56.97 -86.69
C GLU A 423 -32.09 55.99 -86.06
N MET A 424 -32.26 55.76 -84.76
CA MET A 424 -31.95 54.53 -83.98
C MET A 424 -30.49 54.12 -83.69
N THR A 425 -30.21 53.88 -82.39
CA THR A 425 -29.59 52.67 -81.75
C THR A 425 -29.13 53.08 -80.32
N LYS A 426 -29.60 52.57 -79.18
CA LYS A 426 -29.65 51.23 -78.54
C LYS A 426 -28.30 50.52 -78.33
N LYS A 427 -27.95 50.45 -77.03
CA LYS A 427 -27.23 49.41 -76.24
C LYS A 427 -25.72 49.59 -75.96
N LYS A 428 -25.48 49.83 -74.66
CA LYS A 428 -24.43 49.37 -73.72
C LYS A 428 -23.23 48.61 -74.30
N ASP A 429 -22.05 49.19 -74.07
CA ASP A 429 -20.72 48.57 -74.11
C ASP A 429 -19.88 49.01 -72.90
N GLY A 430 -18.88 48.19 -72.57
CA GLY A 430 -17.66 48.56 -71.83
C GLY A 430 -17.71 48.29 -70.33
N SER A 431 -17.21 47.14 -69.88
CA SER A 431 -15.80 46.88 -69.49
C SER A 431 -15.46 47.57 -68.14
N LEU A 432 -14.93 46.88 -67.12
CA LEU A 432 -13.58 46.31 -67.07
C LEU A 432 -13.49 45.23 -65.96
N SER A 433 -12.69 44.21 -66.24
CA SER A 433 -12.16 43.14 -65.37
C SER A 433 -11.24 43.69 -64.24
N PRO A 434 -10.38 42.90 -63.54
CA PRO A 434 -10.30 41.46 -63.23
C PRO A 434 -9.91 41.17 -61.75
N ALA A 435 -9.52 39.92 -61.45
CA ALA A 435 -8.54 39.50 -60.44
C ALA A 435 -9.05 38.80 -59.17
N LEU A 436 -9.43 37.51 -59.31
CA LEU A 436 -9.17 36.50 -58.28
C LEU A 436 -7.80 35.87 -58.57
N VAL A 437 -6.81 36.33 -57.82
CA VAL A 437 -5.42 35.85 -57.80
C VAL A 437 -5.28 35.08 -56.50
N HIS A 438 -4.96 33.78 -56.61
CA HIS A 438 -3.93 33.03 -55.83
C HIS A 438 -3.90 33.19 -54.29
N ASN A 439 -3.72 32.18 -53.45
CA ASN A 439 -3.09 30.86 -53.60
C ASN A 439 -3.26 30.10 -52.24
N PRO A 440 -2.48 29.07 -51.88
CA PRO A 440 -2.94 27.74 -51.48
C PRO A 440 -2.66 27.50 -49.98
N LEU A 441 -2.54 26.23 -49.58
CA LEU A 441 -2.03 25.73 -48.28
C LEU A 441 -3.06 25.64 -47.15
N LEU A 442 -3.32 24.38 -46.78
CA LEU A 442 -3.64 23.82 -45.44
C LEU A 442 -4.85 22.87 -45.38
N LEU A 443 -5.21 22.24 -46.51
CA LEU A 443 -6.00 21.00 -46.54
C LEU A 443 -5.11 19.75 -46.39
N MET A 444 -4.24 19.75 -45.36
CA MET A 444 -3.38 18.60 -45.03
C MET A 444 -3.15 18.48 -43.51
N LEU A 445 -4.21 18.59 -42.70
CA LEU A 445 -4.12 18.40 -41.24
C LEU A 445 -5.38 17.82 -40.57
N LEU A 446 -6.29 17.23 -41.35
CA LEU A 446 -7.51 16.59 -40.81
C LEU A 446 -7.66 15.10 -41.18
N LEU A 447 -6.64 14.49 -41.79
CA LEU A 447 -6.56 13.04 -42.00
C LEU A 447 -5.56 12.33 -41.06
N CYS A 448 -5.01 13.03 -40.05
CA CYS A 448 -4.02 12.46 -39.12
C CYS A 448 -4.53 12.17 -37.70
N VAL A 449 -5.83 12.28 -37.40
CA VAL A 449 -6.35 11.95 -36.06
C VAL A 449 -7.34 10.77 -36.05
N LEU A 450 -7.47 10.05 -37.17
CA LEU A 450 -8.26 8.81 -37.25
C LEU A 450 -7.40 7.53 -37.29
N GLY A 451 -6.13 7.62 -36.88
CA GLY A 451 -5.13 6.56 -37.12
C GLY A 451 -4.32 6.05 -35.92
N CYS A 452 -4.75 6.22 -34.66
CA CYS A 452 -3.94 5.78 -33.50
C CYS A 452 -4.73 5.22 -32.29
N ILE A 453 -5.81 4.45 -32.47
CA ILE A 453 -6.34 3.57 -31.40
C ILE A 453 -6.77 2.18 -31.95
N LEU A 454 -5.96 1.63 -32.85
CA LEU A 454 -5.93 0.20 -33.15
C LEU A 454 -4.46 -0.17 -33.09
N VAL A 455 -4.11 -1.09 -32.19
CA VAL A 455 -2.75 -1.45 -31.70
C VAL A 455 -2.30 -0.64 -30.48
N CYS A 456 -2.86 -1.01 -29.32
CA CYS A 456 -2.09 -1.43 -28.15
C CYS A 456 -2.97 -2.33 -27.28
#